data_AF-A0A534XYB5-F1
#
_entry.id   AF-A0A534XYB5-F1
#
_cell.length_a   1.000
_cell.length_b   1.000
_cell.length_c   1.000
_cell.angle_alpha   90.00
_cell.angle_beta   90.00
_cell.angle_gamma   90.00
#
_symmetry.space_group_name_H-M   'P 1'
#
loop_
_entity.id
_entity.type
_entity.pdbx_description
1 polymer ?
#
loop_
_entity_poly.entity_id
_entity_poly.type
_entity_poly.pdbx_seq_one_letter_code
_entity_poly.pdbx_strand_id
1 'polypeptide(L)' 'MGERGDLGVIAAQRLLETTALAVEDIANRNGMGSAANLRHHFRACLQTTPTHYRRTFRGA' A
#
# COMPACT_ATOMS: atom_id res chain seq x y z
N MET A 1 -15.13 0.28 -18.42
CA MET A 1 -15.12 -0.11 -17.01
C MET A 1 -13.78 0.33 -16.43
N GLY A 2 -13.62 1.64 -16.20
CA GLY A 2 -12.31 2.25 -15.97
C GLY A 2 -11.80 1.95 -14.57
N GLU A 3 -10.59 1.41 -14.51
CA GLU A 3 -9.84 1.07 -13.32
C GLU A 3 -9.63 2.34 -12.49
N ARG A 4 -10.52 2.62 -11.52
CA ARG A 4 -10.29 3.59 -10.44
C ARG A 4 -9.26 3.04 -9.43
N GLY A 5 -8.20 2.37 -9.91
CA GLY A 5 -7.25 1.61 -9.11
C GLY A 5 -6.23 2.48 -8.35
N ASP A 6 -5.99 3.70 -8.81
CA ASP A 6 -4.92 4.57 -8.29
C ASP A 6 -5.26 5.24 -6.94
N LEU A 7 -6.53 5.31 -6.55
CA LEU A 7 -6.95 5.98 -5.30
C LEU A 7 -6.55 5.20 -4.03
N GLY A 8 -6.24 3.91 -4.15
CA GLY A 8 -5.91 3.06 -2.99
C GLY A 8 -4.49 3.24 -2.47
N VAL A 9 -3.55 3.74 -3.27
CA VAL A 9 -2.13 3.86 -2.86
C VAL A 9 -1.97 4.90 -1.76
N ILE A 10 -2.68 6.03 -1.83
CA ILE A 10 -2.62 7.11 -0.82
C ILE A 10 -3.22 6.66 0.51
N ALA A 11 -4.36 5.96 0.47
CA ALA A 11 -4.98 5.44 1.68
C ALA A 11 -4.15 4.29 2.30
N ALA A 12 -3.50 3.46 1.48
CA ALA A 12 -2.55 2.45 1.96
C ALA A 12 -1.30 3.07 2.61
N GLN A 13 -0.75 4.16 2.07
CA GLN A 13 0.37 4.90 2.69
C GLN A 13 0.02 5.34 4.11
N ARG A 14 -1.11 6.02 4.30
CA ARG A 14 -1.56 6.44 5.63
C ARG A 14 -1.69 5.28 6.61
N LEU A 15 -2.20 4.13 6.16
CA LEU A 15 -2.32 2.95 7.03
C LEU A 15 -0.94 2.36 7.37
N LEU A 16 0.02 2.35 6.44
CA LEU A 16 1.38 1.90 6.71
C LEU A 16 2.11 2.81 7.72
N GLU A 17 1.84 4.11 7.66
CA GLU A 17 2.44 5.12 8.56
C GLU A 17 1.81 5.06 9.96
N THR A 18 0.48 4.97 10.04
CA THR A 18 -0.26 5.03 11.31
C THR A 18 -0.40 3.67 12.01
N THR A 19 -0.37 2.56 11.27
CA THR A 19 -0.63 1.22 11.81
C THR A 19 0.54 0.26 11.59
N ALA A 20 0.57 -0.83 12.38
CA ALA A 20 1.51 -1.93 12.19
C ALA A 20 0.89 -3.11 11.42
N LEU A 21 -0.25 -2.89 10.76
CA LEU A 21 -0.99 -3.95 10.05
C LEU A 21 -0.13 -4.61 8.97
N ALA A 22 -0.46 -5.85 8.65
CA ALA A 22 0.14 -6.57 7.56
C ALA A 22 -0.18 -5.88 6.22
N VAL A 23 0.74 -5.97 5.26
CA VAL A 23 0.55 -5.41 3.91
C VAL A 23 -0.70 -6.00 3.23
N GLU A 24 -1.05 -7.25 3.55
CA GLU A 24 -2.24 -7.92 3.05
C GLU A 24 -3.54 -7.33 3.62
N ASP A 25 -3.62 -7.10 4.94
CA ASP A 25 -4.74 -6.40 5.57
C ASP A 25 -4.95 -5.00 4.98
N ILE A 26 -3.86 -4.27 4.76
CA ILE A 26 -3.90 -2.94 4.17
C ILE A 26 -4.42 -3.04 2.73
N ALA A 27 -3.95 -4.01 1.95
CA ALA A 27 -4.44 -4.23 0.60
C ALA A 27 -5.95 -4.53 0.57
N ASN A 28 -6.42 -5.38 1.48
CA ASN A 28 -7.82 -5.75 1.58
C ASN A 28 -8.71 -4.54 1.95
N ARG A 29 -8.28 -3.73 2.93
CA ARG A 29 -8.98 -2.51 3.35
C ARG A 29 -9.07 -1.44 2.26
N ASN A 30 -8.08 -1.38 1.37
CA ASN A 30 -8.03 -0.42 0.26
C ASN A 30 -8.69 -0.94 -1.03
N GLY A 31 -9.35 -2.10 -0.99
CA GLY A 31 -10.00 -2.70 -2.17
C GLY A 31 -9.01 -3.26 -3.20
N MET A 32 -7.75 -3.47 -2.82
CA MET A 32 -6.73 -4.05 -3.71
C MET A 32 -6.75 -5.58 -3.72
N GLY A 33 -7.44 -6.20 -2.75
CA GLY A 33 -7.69 -7.64 -2.66
C GLY A 33 -6.49 -8.50 -2.25
N SER A 34 -5.26 -8.08 -2.52
CA SER A 34 -4.06 -8.86 -2.15
C SER A 34 -2.81 -7.99 -2.03
N ALA A 35 -1.87 -8.43 -1.17
CA ALA A 35 -0.58 -7.76 -1.01
C ALA A 35 0.23 -7.66 -2.32
N ALA A 36 0.07 -8.61 -3.25
CA ALA A 36 0.70 -8.58 -4.57
C ALA A 36 0.20 -7.40 -5.41
N ASN A 37 -1.12 -7.18 -5.46
CA ASN A 37 -1.73 -6.06 -6.17
C ASN A 37 -1.28 -4.72 -5.56
N LEU A 38 -1.27 -4.63 -4.22
CA LEU A 38 -0.76 -3.45 -3.53
C LEU A 38 0.69 -3.15 -3.85
N ARG A 39 1.57 -4.16 -3.89
CA ARG A 39 2.96 -4.00 -4.32
C ARG A 39 3.08 -3.54 -5.77
N HIS A 40 2.24 -4.06 -6.67
CA HIS A 40 2.24 -3.64 -8.07
C HIS A 40 1.91 -2.15 -8.21
N HIS A 41 0.80 -1.71 -7.60
CA HIS A 41 0.39 -0.31 -7.60
C HIS A 41 1.41 0.62 -6.91
N PHE A 42 1.99 0.17 -5.78
CA PHE A 42 3.07 0.91 -5.12
C PHE A 42 4.31 1.05 -6.00
N ARG A 43 4.70 0.01 -6.72
CA ARG A 43 5.86 0.06 -7.62
C ARG A 43 5.59 0.93 -8.84
N ALA A 44 4.37 0.90 -9.38
CA ALA A 44 3.97 1.75 -10.49
C ALA A 44 3.92 3.24 -10.10
N CYS A 45 3.40 3.56 -8.91
CA CYS A 45 3.17 4.94 -8.47
C CYS A 45 4.38 5.57 -7.72
N LEU A 46 4.99 4.81 -6.82
CA LEU A 46 6.02 5.30 -5.88
C LEU A 46 7.41 4.68 -6.10
N GLN A 47 7.54 3.77 -7.09
CA GLN A 47 8.77 3.02 -7.37
C GLN A 47 9.39 2.33 -6.14
N THR A 48 8.58 2.04 -5.12
CA THR A 48 8.98 1.39 -3.88
C THR A 48 8.01 0.28 -3.51
N THR A 49 8.33 -0.49 -2.46
CA THR A 49 7.42 -1.50 -1.93
C THR A 49 6.79 -1.01 -0.62
N PRO A 50 5.54 -1.38 -0.30
CA PRO A 50 4.88 -1.00 0.94
C PRO A 50 5.66 -1.42 2.19
N THR A 51 6.37 -2.55 2.12
CA THR A 51 7.24 -3.03 3.21
C THR A 51 8.46 -2.12 3.41
N HIS A 52 9.09 -1.68 2.32
CA HIS A 52 10.22 -0.76 2.37
C HIS A 52 9.79 0.63 2.84
N TYR A 53 8.69 1.15 2.27
CA TYR A 53 8.05 2.39 2.70
C TYR A 53 7.75 2.38 4.21
N ARG A 54 7.09 1.32 4.72
CA ARG A 54 6.82 1.16 6.16
C ARG A 54 8.09 1.17 6.99
N ARG A 55 9.17 0.53 6.51
CA ARG A 55 10.46 0.49 7.21
C ARG A 55 11.11 1.86 7.28
N THR A 56 11.01 2.67 6.24
CA THR A 56 11.54 4.04 6.24
C THR A 56 10.80 4.95 7.22
N PHE A 57 9.48 4.80 7.35
CA PHE A 57 8.66 5.64 8.24
C PHE A 57 8.60 5.16 9.70
N ARG A 58 8.60 3.84 9.94
CA ARG A 58 8.62 3.25 11.29
C ARG A 58 10.02 2.90 11.80
N GLY A 59 11.05 3.03 10.96
CA GLY A 59 12.45 2.82 11.30
C GLY A 59 13.15 4.15 11.58
N ALA A 60 12.71 4.80 12.66
CA ALA A 60 13.46 5.74 13.48
C ALA A 60 13.10 5.44 14.94
#